data_AF-G2YT39-F1
#
_entry.id   AF-G2YT39-F1
#
_cell.length_a   1.000
_cell.length_b   1.000
_cell.length_c   1.000
_cell.angle_alpha   90.00
_cell.angle_beta   90.00
_cell.angle_gamma   90.00
#
_symmetry.space_group_name_H-M   'P 1'
#
loop_
_entity.id
_entity.type
_entity.pdbx_description
1 polymer ?
#
loop_
_entity_poly.entity_id
_entity_poly.type
_entity_poly.pdbx_seq_one_letter_code
_entity_poly.pdbx_strand_id
1 'polypeptide(L)'
;MSSWELSKAREEPIAVIAVKDLQLQVLAGADGWNQTPCSEQPALITVFVSLRRPFKKASEDDDIAGDTIHYGLIKIAIIDAVKAYHLNSAAPDFPTELSMKSICVSIISHLTNRNIVAGKKINWSAVRIMLPKSSLRGAGASLTAQMIYKEPSLEDQEAGDSRRLGLTGESCTLRLHDLIVPTIIGLLPKERTMKQNVVANIEIDRWISGGDLHWEMQQIAVKTIEESSFQTLEALAEHIITNIIRHSLIPTIMKLSFSKDGLDELADDYKYVPWKETRVFKLCPIVKIKLEKPGIYIDTTPGVEMSMDMRPSCDSAYFNLWDGYKRLRLCPRPLIGTLADWIAQEHPKLNGGTLSSLVEINRKLDGSNPNLARAPQDTKEITVQPGEHLENPQDGESSRLDLNQKLDGSRTDTSKYNDTAEGTVAPPKEIPESLKFGEPSLFRDFDRKLKTLQGNITRLRKTTGEIMAKPRELNDRESSTLVEIGQELDSFREDVGDYQKRIQEMAIQ
;
A
#
# COMPACT_ATOMS: atom_id res chain seq x y z
N MET A 1 9.12 -8.06 -6.59
CA MET A 1 8.44 -8.75 -7.72
C MET A 1 6.99 -8.27 -7.78
N SER A 2 6.29 -8.45 -8.90
CA SER A 2 4.82 -8.32 -8.92
C SER A 2 4.19 -9.47 -8.13
N SER A 3 2.98 -9.27 -7.64
CA SER A 3 2.16 -10.29 -6.97
C SER A 3 1.97 -11.54 -7.84
N TRP A 4 1.81 -11.36 -9.15
CA TRP A 4 1.67 -12.45 -10.12
C TRP A 4 2.97 -13.26 -10.28
N GLU A 5 4.11 -12.59 -10.49
CA GLU A 5 5.42 -13.24 -10.55
C GLU A 5 5.72 -13.99 -9.25
N LEU A 6 5.37 -13.39 -8.11
CA LEU A 6 5.51 -14.03 -6.80
C LEU A 6 4.64 -15.28 -6.73
N SER A 7 3.36 -15.20 -7.11
CA SER A 7 2.46 -16.35 -7.11
C SER A 7 2.93 -17.49 -8.02
N LYS A 8 3.59 -17.20 -9.14
CA LYS A 8 4.19 -18.21 -10.02
C LYS A 8 5.46 -18.83 -9.43
N ALA A 9 6.25 -18.04 -8.72
CA ALA A 9 7.46 -18.52 -8.05
C ALA A 9 7.15 -19.31 -6.76
N ARG A 10 5.95 -19.17 -6.22
CA ARG A 10 5.49 -19.87 -5.02
C ARG A 10 5.12 -21.31 -5.35
N GLU A 11 5.49 -22.22 -4.46
CA GLU A 11 4.92 -23.57 -4.43
C GLU A 11 3.43 -23.53 -4.08
N GLU A 12 2.68 -24.58 -4.42
CA GLU A 12 1.29 -24.71 -3.99
C GLU A 12 1.22 -24.82 -2.45
N PRO A 13 0.37 -24.02 -1.78
CA PRO A 13 0.28 -24.05 -0.32
C PRO A 13 -0.42 -25.33 0.14
N ILE A 14 0.34 -26.22 0.79
CA ILE A 14 -0.17 -27.51 1.28
C ILE A 14 -1.05 -27.32 2.53
N ALA A 15 -0.67 -26.40 3.40
CA ALA A 15 -1.40 -26.07 4.61
C ALA A 15 -1.19 -24.60 4.96
N VAL A 16 -2.26 -23.88 5.29
CA VAL A 16 -2.22 -22.45 5.63
C VAL A 16 -2.81 -22.22 7.00
N ILE A 17 -2.06 -21.51 7.84
CA ILE A 17 -2.49 -21.05 9.15
C ILE A 17 -2.66 -19.54 9.04
N ALA A 18 -3.82 -19.03 9.49
CA ALA A 18 -4.15 -17.63 9.36
C ALA A 18 -4.76 -17.04 10.63
N VAL A 19 -4.39 -15.80 10.93
CA VAL A 19 -5.12 -14.92 11.83
C VAL A 19 -5.76 -13.85 10.95
N LYS A 20 -7.08 -13.84 10.85
CA LYS A 20 -7.83 -12.94 9.96
C LYS A 20 -8.45 -11.79 10.73
N ASP A 21 -8.37 -10.61 10.12
CA ASP A 21 -9.06 -9.39 10.52
C ASP A 21 -8.96 -9.08 12.03
N LEU A 22 -7.76 -9.26 12.59
CA LEU A 22 -7.46 -8.85 13.96
C LEU A 22 -7.57 -7.34 14.04
N GLN A 23 -8.59 -6.88 14.74
CA GLN A 23 -8.87 -5.46 14.91
C GLN A 23 -7.91 -4.85 15.94
N LEU A 24 -7.14 -3.84 15.51
CA LEU A 24 -6.26 -3.04 16.37
C LEU A 24 -6.43 -1.55 16.04
N GLN A 25 -5.98 -0.68 16.94
CA GLN A 25 -5.80 0.74 16.64
C GLN A 25 -4.38 0.94 16.14
N VAL A 26 -4.21 1.72 15.06
CA VAL A 26 -2.90 1.96 14.46
C VAL A 26 -2.71 3.43 14.11
N LEU A 27 -1.46 3.90 14.19
CA LEU A 27 -1.03 5.20 13.69
C LEU A 27 -0.51 5.03 12.26
N ALA A 28 -1.39 5.03 11.26
CA ALA A 28 -0.96 4.92 9.86
C ALA A 28 -1.95 5.55 8.92
N GLY A 29 -1.40 6.33 7.99
CA GLY A 29 -2.18 7.05 6.98
C GLY A 29 -3.15 8.06 7.59
N ALA A 30 -3.54 9.06 6.83
CA ALA A 30 -4.59 9.94 7.27
C ALA A 30 -5.92 9.18 7.32
N ASP A 31 -6.72 9.50 8.33
CA ASP A 31 -8.11 9.06 8.37
C ASP A 31 -8.96 9.87 7.37
N GLY A 32 -10.20 9.44 7.14
CA GLY A 32 -11.19 10.13 6.32
C GLY A 32 -11.42 11.60 6.69
N TRP A 33 -10.94 12.03 7.85
CA TRP A 33 -11.13 13.37 8.42
C TRP A 33 -9.88 14.25 8.32
N ASN A 34 -8.79 13.75 7.71
CA ASN A 34 -7.54 14.46 7.47
C ASN A 34 -6.97 15.13 8.74
N GLN A 35 -7.09 14.49 9.91
CA GLN A 35 -6.54 15.06 11.13
C GLN A 35 -5.02 14.93 11.13
N THR A 36 -4.35 16.09 11.23
CA THR A 36 -2.92 16.18 11.56
C THR A 36 -2.76 16.65 13.00
N PRO A 37 -1.95 15.98 13.84
CA PRO A 37 -1.17 14.78 13.54
C PRO A 37 -2.06 13.54 13.31
N CYS A 38 -1.51 12.56 12.57
CA CYS A 38 -2.17 11.29 12.25
C CYS A 38 -2.76 10.66 13.52
N SER A 39 -4.09 10.58 13.59
CA SER A 39 -4.81 10.01 14.72
C SER A 39 -4.79 8.48 14.66
N GLU A 40 -4.99 7.83 15.81
CA GLU A 40 -5.22 6.40 15.81
C GLU A 40 -6.52 6.08 15.06
N GLN A 41 -6.46 5.13 14.14
CA GLN A 41 -7.62 4.63 13.43
C GLN A 41 -7.71 3.10 13.50
N PRO A 42 -8.92 2.53 13.44
CA PRO A 42 -9.09 1.09 13.44
C PRO A 42 -8.47 0.50 12.18
N ALA A 43 -7.73 -0.59 12.35
CA ALA A 43 -7.19 -1.40 11.27
C ALA A 43 -7.55 -2.87 11.46
N LEU A 44 -7.77 -3.56 10.35
CA LEU A 44 -7.93 -5.00 10.30
C LEU A 44 -6.63 -5.61 9.79
N ILE A 45 -5.96 -6.39 10.64
CA ILE A 45 -4.69 -7.03 10.29
C ILE A 45 -4.93 -8.51 10.07
N THR A 46 -4.52 -8.98 8.90
CA THR A 46 -4.56 -10.39 8.54
C THR A 46 -3.14 -10.90 8.28
N VAL A 47 -2.79 -12.04 8.86
CA VAL A 47 -1.54 -12.75 8.58
C VAL A 47 -1.85 -14.15 8.10
N PHE A 48 -1.23 -14.55 7.00
CA PHE A 48 -1.22 -15.90 6.47
C PHE A 48 0.19 -16.47 6.54
N VAL A 49 0.30 -17.74 6.91
CA VAL A 49 1.55 -18.50 6.92
C VAL A 49 1.28 -19.85 6.27
N SER A 50 2.02 -20.17 5.20
CA SER A 50 1.94 -21.45 4.50
C SER A 50 3.08 -22.37 4.92
N LEU A 51 2.71 -23.58 5.32
CA LEU A 51 3.65 -24.64 5.68
C LEU A 51 4.19 -25.33 4.42
N ARG A 52 5.46 -25.73 4.45
CA ARG A 52 6.12 -26.57 3.44
C ARG A 52 5.59 -28.00 3.41
N ARG A 53 5.02 -28.46 4.51
CA ARG A 53 4.54 -29.84 4.70
C ARG A 53 3.21 -29.79 5.46
N PRO A 54 2.35 -30.81 5.32
CA PRO A 54 1.15 -30.93 6.14
C PRO A 54 1.49 -31.03 7.63
N PHE A 55 0.59 -30.59 8.50
CA PHE A 55 0.67 -30.73 9.96
C PHE A 55 0.19 -32.12 10.44
N LYS A 56 0.64 -33.19 9.77
CA LYS A 56 0.13 -34.56 9.96
C LYS A 56 0.23 -35.03 11.41
N LYS A 57 1.36 -34.79 12.08
CA LYS A 57 1.57 -35.20 13.47
C LYS A 57 0.65 -34.44 14.41
N ALA A 58 0.53 -33.12 14.24
CA ALA A 58 -0.42 -32.33 15.03
C ALA A 58 -1.86 -32.83 14.87
N SER A 59 -2.23 -33.28 13.67
CA SER A 59 -3.56 -33.85 13.41
C SER A 59 -3.76 -35.25 13.98
N GLU A 60 -2.73 -36.09 14.02
CA GLU A 60 -2.79 -37.47 14.54
C GLU A 60 -2.78 -37.48 16.07
N ASP A 61 -1.97 -36.62 16.67
CA ASP A 61 -1.77 -36.56 18.13
C ASP A 61 -2.79 -35.65 18.84
N ASP A 62 -3.60 -34.89 18.08
CA ASP A 62 -4.49 -33.82 18.58
C ASP A 62 -3.78 -32.84 19.52
N ASP A 63 -2.55 -32.46 19.15
CA ASP A 63 -1.68 -31.58 19.92
C ASP A 63 -0.92 -30.62 18.99
N ILE A 64 -0.42 -29.51 19.54
CA ILE A 64 0.44 -28.56 18.84
C ILE A 64 1.84 -29.16 18.72
N ALA A 65 1.95 -30.16 17.86
CA ALA A 65 3.20 -30.84 17.58
C ALA A 65 4.19 -29.94 16.82
N GLY A 66 5.44 -30.39 16.77
CA GLY A 66 6.55 -29.67 16.13
C GLY A 66 6.44 -29.48 14.62
N ASP A 67 5.35 -29.88 13.96
CA ASP A 67 5.09 -29.71 12.53
C ASP A 67 4.03 -28.64 12.20
N THR A 68 3.39 -28.04 13.21
CA THR A 68 2.43 -26.93 13.04
C THR A 68 2.94 -25.62 13.67
N ILE A 69 2.14 -24.55 13.55
CA ILE A 69 2.35 -23.25 14.20
C ILE A 69 1.10 -22.87 14.98
N HIS A 70 1.28 -22.51 16.25
CA HIS A 70 0.17 -22.01 17.04
C HIS A 70 -0.24 -20.61 16.58
N TYR A 71 -1.48 -20.46 16.10
CA TYR A 71 -2.07 -19.17 15.72
C TYR A 71 -2.06 -18.12 16.85
N GLY A 72 -2.03 -18.55 18.12
CA GLY A 72 -1.88 -17.68 19.28
C GLY A 72 -0.55 -16.93 19.28
N LEU A 73 0.54 -17.59 18.86
CA LEU A 73 1.85 -16.95 18.70
C LEU A 73 1.85 -15.91 17.58
N ILE A 74 1.14 -16.19 16.47
CA ILE A 74 0.94 -15.23 15.37
C ILE A 74 0.20 -14.00 15.90
N LYS A 75 -0.91 -14.19 16.62
CA LYS A 75 -1.70 -13.10 17.22
C LYS A 75 -0.86 -12.24 18.16
N ILE A 76 -0.11 -12.86 19.08
CA ILE A 76 0.76 -12.13 20.03
C ILE A 76 1.84 -11.36 19.26
N ALA A 77 2.47 -11.98 18.24
CA ALA A 77 3.47 -11.31 17.43
C ALA A 77 2.93 -10.06 16.70
N ILE A 78 1.69 -10.12 16.18
CA ILE A 78 1.03 -8.96 15.57
C ILE A 78 0.83 -7.84 16.59
N ILE A 79 0.27 -8.17 17.77
CA ILE A 79 -0.01 -7.20 18.82
C ILE A 79 1.27 -6.53 19.30
N ASP A 80 2.31 -7.31 19.57
CA ASP A 80 3.59 -6.79 20.04
C ASP A 80 4.29 -5.94 18.96
N ALA A 81 4.16 -6.32 17.68
CA ALA A 81 4.68 -5.53 16.57
C ALA A 81 4.01 -4.17 16.42
N VAL A 82 2.69 -4.09 16.61
CA VAL A 82 1.95 -2.82 16.56
C VAL A 82 2.28 -1.95 17.76
N LYS A 83 2.38 -2.54 18.97
CA LYS A 83 2.85 -1.81 20.16
C LYS A 83 4.26 -1.24 19.98
N ALA A 84 5.19 -2.06 19.49
CA ALA A 84 6.55 -1.62 19.22
C ALA A 84 6.60 -0.53 18.15
N TYR A 85 5.76 -0.65 17.11
CA TYR A 85 5.60 0.38 16.08
C TYR A 85 5.11 1.70 16.69
N HIS A 86 4.09 1.68 17.55
CA HIS A 86 3.59 2.88 18.23
C HIS A 86 4.66 3.55 19.11
N LEU A 87 5.43 2.77 19.86
CA LEU A 87 6.53 3.29 20.70
C LEU A 87 7.59 4.01 19.85
N ASN A 88 7.92 3.46 18.69
CA ASN A 88 8.86 4.08 17.75
C ASN A 88 8.24 5.26 16.97
N SER A 89 6.91 5.39 16.97
CA SER A 89 6.14 6.40 16.25
C SER A 89 5.79 7.63 17.10
N ALA A 90 6.23 7.68 18.37
CA ALA A 90 5.91 8.78 19.29
C ALA A 90 6.60 10.12 18.92
N ALA A 91 7.67 10.06 18.14
CA ALA A 91 8.36 11.21 17.56
C ALA A 91 8.96 10.80 16.20
N PRO A 92 8.13 10.68 15.13
CA PRO A 92 8.65 10.28 13.84
C PRO A 92 9.54 11.40 13.30
N ASP A 93 10.72 11.04 12.79
CA ASP A 93 11.62 12.03 12.16
C ASP A 93 10.98 12.59 10.87
N PHE A 94 10.11 11.79 10.24
CA PHE A 94 9.36 12.16 9.04
C PHE A 94 7.92 11.61 9.04
N PRO A 95 6.91 12.38 8.56
CA PRO A 95 5.52 11.89 8.42
C PRO A 95 5.37 10.63 7.54
N THR A 96 6.31 10.38 6.63
CA THR A 96 6.39 9.17 5.81
C THR A 96 6.75 7.91 6.60
N GLU A 97 7.07 8.02 7.88
CA GLU A 97 7.30 6.85 8.73
C GLU A 97 5.97 6.21 9.17
N LEU A 98 4.87 6.99 9.16
CA LEU A 98 3.55 6.55 9.59
C LEU A 98 2.71 5.96 8.45
N SER A 99 3.07 4.77 7.98
CA SER A 99 2.36 4.12 6.86
C SER A 99 1.99 2.66 7.09
N MET A 100 1.02 2.21 6.30
CA MET A 100 0.66 0.78 6.20
C MET A 100 1.88 -0.09 5.92
N LYS A 101 2.85 0.41 5.13
CA LYS A 101 4.07 -0.34 4.79
C LYS A 101 4.97 -0.51 6.02
N SER A 102 5.17 0.55 6.80
CA SER A 102 5.96 0.48 8.04
C SER A 102 5.36 -0.52 9.04
N ILE A 103 4.03 -0.56 9.17
CA ILE A 103 3.35 -1.55 10.02
C ILE A 103 3.57 -2.98 9.51
N CYS A 104 3.37 -3.23 8.21
CA CYS A 104 3.63 -4.54 7.63
C CYS A 104 5.09 -4.99 7.86
N VAL A 105 6.06 -4.09 7.67
CA VAL A 105 7.48 -4.36 7.94
C VAL A 105 7.71 -4.68 9.41
N SER A 106 7.11 -3.94 10.34
CA SER A 106 7.20 -4.22 11.78
C SER A 106 6.67 -5.62 12.11
N ILE A 107 5.50 -5.99 11.58
CA ILE A 107 4.88 -7.30 11.79
C ILE A 107 5.76 -8.42 11.22
N ILE A 108 6.23 -8.28 9.98
CA ILE A 108 7.10 -9.27 9.34
C ILE A 108 8.39 -9.46 10.14
N SER A 109 8.98 -8.37 10.65
CA SER A 109 10.17 -8.41 11.51
C SER A 109 9.90 -9.20 12.80
N HIS A 110 8.79 -8.94 13.50
CA HIS A 110 8.43 -9.67 14.72
C HIS A 110 8.13 -11.15 14.48
N LEU A 111 7.43 -11.46 13.39
CA LEU A 111 7.18 -12.84 12.99
C LEU A 111 8.49 -13.57 12.66
N THR A 112 9.44 -12.88 12.04
CA THR A 112 10.76 -13.45 11.70
C THR A 112 11.59 -13.67 12.95
N ASN A 113 11.69 -12.67 13.83
CA ASN A 113 12.45 -12.75 15.09
C ASN A 113 11.93 -13.83 16.05
N ARG A 114 10.65 -14.19 15.94
CA ARG A 114 10.02 -15.28 16.71
C ARG A 114 10.10 -16.64 16.01
N ASN A 115 10.79 -16.74 14.87
CA ASN A 115 10.88 -17.94 14.04
C ASN A 115 9.50 -18.50 13.62
N ILE A 116 8.51 -17.62 13.41
CA ILE A 116 7.15 -17.98 12.99
C ILE A 116 7.09 -18.09 11.47
N VAL A 117 7.63 -17.11 10.74
CA VAL A 117 7.56 -17.05 9.26
C VAL A 117 8.88 -17.41 8.57
N ALA A 118 9.96 -17.58 9.33
CA ALA A 118 11.26 -17.98 8.81
C ALA A 118 11.63 -19.39 9.28
N GLY A 119 12.40 -20.11 8.47
CA GLY A 119 12.95 -21.44 8.81
C GLY A 119 12.44 -22.59 7.95
N LYS A 120 12.73 -23.82 8.39
CA LYS A 120 12.48 -25.07 7.62
C LYS A 120 11.00 -25.39 7.38
N LYS A 121 10.07 -24.76 8.11
CA LYS A 121 8.64 -25.08 8.06
C LYS A 121 7.85 -24.25 7.07
N ILE A 122 8.29 -23.03 6.75
CA ILE A 122 7.47 -22.03 6.04
C ILE A 122 8.05 -21.78 4.65
N ASN A 123 7.19 -21.76 3.63
CA ASN A 123 7.55 -21.33 2.27
C ASN A 123 6.93 -20.00 1.86
N TRP A 124 5.87 -19.55 2.50
CA TRP A 124 5.21 -18.30 2.16
C TRP A 124 4.53 -17.67 3.37
N SER A 125 4.56 -16.34 3.41
CA SER A 125 3.74 -15.57 4.34
C SER A 125 3.14 -14.36 3.65
N ALA A 126 2.02 -13.88 4.17
CA ALA A 126 1.42 -12.63 3.76
C ALA A 126 0.91 -11.86 4.96
N VAL A 127 1.17 -10.56 4.99
CA VAL A 127 0.64 -9.62 5.98
C VAL A 127 -0.20 -8.60 5.22
N ARG A 128 -1.47 -8.50 5.58
CA ARG A 128 -2.40 -7.51 5.05
C ARG A 128 -2.87 -6.60 6.18
N ILE A 129 -2.79 -5.30 5.94
CA ILE A 129 -3.45 -4.29 6.77
C ILE A 129 -4.53 -3.62 5.94
N MET A 130 -5.73 -3.48 6.50
CA MET A 130 -6.85 -2.75 5.93
C MET A 130 -7.24 -1.61 6.87
N LEU A 131 -7.30 -0.40 6.32
CA LEU A 131 -7.74 0.82 6.99
C LEU A 131 -9.16 1.17 6.51
N PRO A 132 -10.23 0.67 7.17
CA PRO A 132 -11.59 0.93 6.74
C PRO A 132 -11.98 2.41 6.79
N LYS A 133 -11.35 3.20 7.66
CA LYS A 133 -11.63 4.63 7.80
C LYS A 133 -10.77 5.53 6.92
N SER A 134 -9.89 4.99 6.09
CA SER A 134 -9.03 5.80 5.23
C SER A 134 -9.72 6.32 3.97
N SER A 135 -10.95 5.86 3.70
CA SER A 135 -11.79 6.33 2.59
C SER A 135 -13.14 6.81 3.10
N LEU A 136 -13.60 7.97 2.61
CA LEU A 136 -14.99 8.42 2.77
C LEU A 136 -15.90 8.00 1.61
N ARG A 137 -15.31 7.50 0.51
CA ARG A 137 -16.03 7.18 -0.74
C ARG A 137 -16.02 5.69 -1.07
N GLY A 138 -15.32 4.87 -0.31
CA GLY A 138 -15.32 3.42 -0.47
C GLY A 138 -15.08 2.69 0.84
N ALA A 139 -14.80 1.40 0.75
CA ALA A 139 -14.65 0.53 1.92
C ALA A 139 -13.33 0.74 2.68
N GLY A 140 -12.38 1.48 2.11
CA GLY A 140 -11.09 1.82 2.72
C GLY A 140 -9.90 1.51 1.80
N ALA A 141 -8.70 1.56 2.35
CA ALA A 141 -7.48 1.16 1.66
C ALA A 141 -6.78 0.01 2.38
N SER A 142 -6.14 -0.88 1.63
CA SER A 142 -5.32 -1.96 2.19
C SER A 142 -3.94 -2.03 1.57
N LEU A 143 -2.98 -2.51 2.35
CA LEU A 143 -1.68 -2.94 1.84
C LEU A 143 -1.48 -4.42 2.15
N THR A 144 -1.06 -5.20 1.14
CA THR A 144 -0.66 -6.59 1.32
C THR A 144 0.82 -6.75 0.98
N ALA A 145 1.62 -7.14 1.96
CA ALA A 145 3.01 -7.56 1.77
C ALA A 145 3.08 -9.09 1.78
N GLN A 146 3.74 -9.67 0.79
CA GLN A 146 3.87 -11.11 0.62
C GLN A 146 5.34 -11.48 0.48
N MET A 147 5.72 -12.61 1.07
CA MET A 147 7.10 -13.09 1.14
C MET A 147 7.14 -14.57 0.77
N ILE A 148 8.13 -14.98 -0.02
CA ILE A 148 8.46 -16.40 -0.26
C ILE A 148 9.81 -16.68 0.38
N TYR A 149 9.89 -17.84 1.03
CA TYR A 149 11.08 -18.32 1.69
C TYR A 149 11.56 -19.59 0.99
N LYS A 150 12.87 -19.79 0.94
CA LYS A 150 13.57 -21.04 0.62
C LYS A 150 13.94 -21.75 1.91
N GLU A 151 14.03 -23.06 1.84
CA GLU A 151 14.55 -23.85 2.95
C GLU A 151 16.01 -23.43 3.21
N PRO A 152 16.34 -23.01 4.45
CA PRO A 152 17.69 -22.55 4.76
C PRO A 152 18.69 -23.68 4.58
N SER A 153 19.78 -23.41 3.86
CA SER A 153 20.86 -24.38 3.69
C SER A 153 21.59 -24.63 5.02
N LEU A 154 22.46 -25.64 5.07
CA LEU A 154 23.30 -25.89 6.25
C LEU A 154 24.28 -24.71 6.49
N GLU A 155 24.76 -24.06 5.43
CA GLU A 155 25.64 -22.88 5.49
C GLU A 155 24.89 -21.64 6.02
N ASP A 156 23.63 -21.45 5.63
CA ASP A 156 22.80 -20.35 6.14
C ASP A 156 22.55 -20.47 7.65
N GLN A 157 22.47 -21.70 8.17
CA GLN A 157 22.28 -21.98 9.60
C GLN A 157 23.50 -21.62 10.44
N GLU A 158 24.72 -21.65 9.86
CA GLU A 158 25.98 -21.34 10.55
C GLU A 158 26.32 -19.84 10.53
N ALA A 159 25.83 -19.08 9.54
CA ALA A 159 26.15 -17.67 9.36
C ALA A 159 25.48 -16.69 10.36
N GLY A 160 24.54 -17.16 11.20
CA GLY A 160 24.00 -16.40 12.34
C GLY A 160 23.13 -15.17 12.02
N ASP A 161 23.06 -14.69 10.77
CA ASP A 161 22.26 -13.53 10.41
C ASP A 161 20.79 -13.93 10.15
N SER A 162 20.01 -13.97 11.23
CA SER A 162 18.58 -14.33 11.22
C SER A 162 17.70 -13.39 10.37
N ARG A 163 18.22 -12.23 9.93
CA ARG A 163 17.41 -11.17 9.30
C ARG A 163 16.99 -11.44 7.86
N ARG A 164 17.59 -12.42 7.17
CA ARG A 164 17.24 -12.78 5.78
C ARG A 164 17.32 -14.28 5.49
N LEU A 165 17.14 -15.13 6.51
CA LEU A 165 17.26 -16.57 6.33
C LEU A 165 16.23 -17.08 5.31
N GLY A 166 16.68 -17.30 4.08
CA GLY A 166 15.89 -17.90 3.00
C GLY A 166 14.91 -16.99 2.26
N LEU A 167 14.83 -15.67 2.45
CA LEU A 167 13.89 -14.85 1.65
C LEU A 167 14.29 -14.86 0.16
N THR A 168 13.42 -15.34 -0.73
CA THR A 168 13.68 -15.44 -2.17
C THR A 168 12.87 -14.47 -3.02
N GLY A 169 11.74 -14.00 -2.50
CA GLY A 169 10.88 -13.09 -3.24
C GLY A 169 9.95 -12.32 -2.33
N GLU A 170 9.70 -11.08 -2.71
CA GLU A 170 8.73 -10.21 -2.05
C GLU A 170 7.83 -9.50 -3.05
N SER A 171 6.60 -9.25 -2.64
CA SER A 171 5.64 -8.38 -3.34
C SER A 171 4.94 -7.51 -2.32
N CYS A 172 4.56 -6.31 -2.75
CA CYS A 172 3.80 -5.36 -1.95
C CYS A 172 2.73 -4.76 -2.85
N THR A 173 1.48 -4.78 -2.41
CA THR A 173 0.33 -4.37 -3.22
C THR A 173 -0.56 -3.45 -2.40
N LEU A 174 -0.76 -2.22 -2.88
CA LEU A 174 -1.72 -1.27 -2.32
C LEU A 174 -3.05 -1.40 -3.06
N ARG A 175 -4.18 -1.35 -2.36
CA ARG A 175 -5.51 -1.41 -2.95
C ARG A 175 -6.45 -0.38 -2.34
N LEU A 176 -7.21 0.32 -3.17
CA LEU A 176 -8.36 1.13 -2.82
C LEU A 176 -9.62 0.31 -3.11
N HIS A 177 -10.48 0.15 -2.10
CA HIS A 177 -11.62 -0.76 -2.17
C HIS A 177 -12.93 -0.01 -2.39
N ASP A 178 -13.70 -0.50 -3.36
CA ASP A 178 -15.10 -0.14 -3.59
C ASP A 178 -15.40 1.35 -3.56
N LEU A 179 -14.62 2.16 -4.28
CA LEU A 179 -14.91 3.59 -4.41
C LEU A 179 -16.21 3.78 -5.20
N ILE A 180 -17.26 4.24 -4.53
CA ILE A 180 -18.59 4.46 -5.11
C ILE A 180 -18.71 5.93 -5.53
N VAL A 181 -18.79 6.17 -6.83
CA VAL A 181 -18.79 7.52 -7.38
C VAL A 181 -19.92 7.68 -8.41
N PRO A 182 -20.87 8.63 -8.19
CA PRO A 182 -21.91 8.93 -9.17
C PRO A 182 -21.35 9.72 -10.38
N THR A 183 -21.56 9.19 -11.58
CA THR A 183 -21.11 9.81 -12.84
C THR A 183 -22.10 9.58 -13.99
N ILE A 184 -21.98 10.35 -15.07
CA ILE A 184 -22.76 10.15 -16.29
C ILE A 184 -22.01 9.14 -17.17
N ILE A 185 -22.50 7.91 -17.25
CA ILE A 185 -21.81 6.80 -17.93
C ILE A 185 -22.78 5.92 -18.72
N GLY A 186 -22.47 5.68 -19.99
CA GLY A 186 -23.25 4.80 -20.86
C GLY A 186 -23.42 5.32 -22.28
N LEU A 187 -23.84 4.41 -23.16
CA LEU A 187 -24.03 4.66 -24.59
C LEU A 187 -25.46 5.13 -24.88
N LEU A 188 -26.44 4.68 -24.10
CA LEU A 188 -27.84 4.96 -24.37
C LEU A 188 -28.18 6.41 -23.98
N PRO A 189 -28.99 7.15 -24.77
CA PRO A 189 -29.37 8.52 -24.43
C PRO A 189 -29.99 8.67 -23.04
N LYS A 190 -30.74 7.66 -22.56
CA LYS A 190 -31.29 7.64 -21.19
C LYS A 190 -30.21 7.56 -20.10
N GLU A 191 -29.11 6.88 -20.37
CA GLU A 191 -27.96 6.83 -19.44
C GLU A 191 -27.21 8.17 -19.39
N ARG A 192 -27.39 9.02 -20.41
CA ARG A 192 -26.76 10.35 -20.51
C ARG A 192 -27.51 11.44 -19.74
N THR A 193 -28.71 11.17 -19.24
CA THR A 193 -29.55 12.17 -18.56
C THR A 193 -29.45 12.13 -17.05
N MET A 194 -28.90 11.05 -16.46
CA MET A 194 -28.84 10.87 -15.01
C MET A 194 -27.53 10.23 -14.58
N LYS A 195 -27.02 10.66 -13.42
CA LYS A 195 -25.86 10.04 -12.79
C LYS A 195 -26.18 8.63 -12.32
N GLN A 196 -25.23 7.73 -12.50
CA GLN A 196 -25.28 6.34 -12.09
C GLN A 196 -24.03 6.07 -11.25
N ASN A 197 -24.13 5.17 -10.27
CA ASN A 197 -23.00 4.80 -9.45
C ASN A 197 -22.05 3.90 -10.24
N VAL A 198 -20.77 4.25 -10.23
CA VAL A 198 -19.68 3.36 -10.63
C VAL A 198 -18.93 2.96 -9.37
N VAL A 199 -18.62 1.67 -9.25
CA VAL A 199 -17.78 1.12 -8.18
C VAL A 199 -16.39 0.86 -8.76
N ALA A 200 -15.38 1.50 -8.20
CA ALA A 200 -13.99 1.39 -8.65
C ALA A 200 -13.12 0.72 -7.59
N ASN A 201 -12.43 -0.34 -8.00
CA ASN A 201 -11.38 -1.00 -7.23
C ASN A 201 -10.04 -0.77 -7.93
N ILE A 202 -9.07 -0.18 -7.24
CA ILE A 202 -7.77 0.18 -7.81
C ILE A 202 -6.69 -0.56 -7.05
N GLU A 203 -5.83 -1.28 -7.76
CA GLU A 203 -4.69 -2.02 -7.22
C GLU A 203 -3.39 -1.49 -7.81
N ILE A 204 -2.38 -1.32 -6.97
CA ILE A 204 -1.05 -0.88 -7.35
C ILE A 204 -0.07 -1.91 -6.85
N ASP A 205 0.37 -2.76 -7.76
CA ASP A 205 1.31 -3.84 -7.50
C ASP A 205 2.76 -3.33 -7.62
N ARG A 206 3.68 -3.95 -6.89
CA ARG A 206 5.05 -3.44 -6.65
C ARG A 206 5.04 -2.08 -5.94
N TRP A 207 4.20 -1.94 -4.93
CA TRP A 207 4.13 -0.74 -4.12
C TRP A 207 5.44 -0.49 -3.34
N ILE A 208 6.10 0.62 -3.65
CA ILE A 208 7.41 0.96 -3.06
C ILE A 208 7.35 2.10 -2.03
N SER A 209 6.34 2.97 -2.09
CA SER A 209 6.34 4.18 -1.26
C SER A 209 6.07 3.88 0.21
N GLY A 210 6.78 4.60 1.08
CA GLY A 210 6.55 4.61 2.52
C GLY A 210 5.51 5.62 2.97
N GLY A 211 4.93 6.44 2.08
CA GLY A 211 4.00 7.51 2.46
C GLY A 211 2.51 7.15 2.32
N ASP A 212 1.67 8.09 2.72
CA ASP A 212 0.20 7.99 2.68
C ASP A 212 -0.43 8.33 1.31
N LEU A 213 0.22 7.91 0.23
CA LEU A 213 -0.14 8.34 -1.13
C LEU A 213 -1.52 7.83 -1.63
N HIS A 214 -2.11 6.89 -0.89
CA HIS A 214 -3.38 6.27 -1.26
C HIS A 214 -4.53 7.29 -1.28
N TRP A 215 -4.44 8.36 -0.48
CA TRP A 215 -5.42 9.44 -0.47
C TRP A 215 -5.37 10.27 -1.75
N GLU A 216 -4.19 10.70 -2.18
CA GLU A 216 -4.01 11.49 -3.40
C GLU A 216 -4.51 10.69 -4.61
N MET A 217 -4.23 9.40 -4.65
CA MET A 217 -4.71 8.52 -5.72
C MET A 217 -6.22 8.32 -5.68
N GLN A 218 -6.81 8.18 -4.48
CA GLN A 218 -8.26 8.18 -4.32
C GLN A 218 -8.88 9.49 -4.79
N GLN A 219 -8.30 10.63 -4.43
CA GLN A 219 -8.79 11.95 -4.85
C GLN A 219 -8.76 12.09 -6.37
N ILE A 220 -7.64 11.72 -7.01
CA ILE A 220 -7.53 11.72 -8.47
C ILE A 220 -8.60 10.80 -9.09
N ALA A 221 -8.77 9.58 -8.58
CA ALA A 221 -9.75 8.64 -9.10
C ALA A 221 -11.18 9.15 -8.98
N VAL A 222 -11.57 9.60 -7.77
CA VAL A 222 -12.91 10.13 -7.49
C VAL A 222 -13.19 11.34 -8.37
N LYS A 223 -12.26 12.30 -8.45
CA LYS A 223 -12.42 13.50 -9.29
C LYS A 223 -12.53 13.14 -10.77
N THR A 224 -11.69 12.22 -11.25
CA THR A 224 -11.76 11.74 -12.63
C THR A 224 -13.12 11.13 -12.95
N ILE A 225 -13.70 10.34 -12.03
CA ILE A 225 -15.03 9.75 -12.23
C ILE A 225 -16.14 10.81 -12.11
N GLU A 226 -16.11 11.68 -11.08
CA GLU A 226 -17.14 12.69 -10.82
C GLU A 226 -17.26 13.74 -11.94
N GLU A 227 -16.13 14.12 -12.54
CA GLU A 227 -16.02 15.20 -13.53
C GLU A 227 -16.20 14.72 -14.98
N SER A 228 -16.12 13.42 -15.23
CA SER A 228 -16.19 12.87 -16.58
C SER A 228 -17.61 12.48 -17.00
N SER A 229 -17.78 12.27 -18.32
CA SER A 229 -19.03 11.78 -18.89
C SER A 229 -18.77 10.72 -19.98
N PHE A 230 -18.00 9.69 -19.68
CA PHE A 230 -17.63 8.67 -20.67
C PHE A 230 -18.82 7.86 -21.18
N GLN A 231 -18.70 7.30 -22.39
CA GLN A 231 -19.69 6.38 -22.92
C GLN A 231 -19.48 4.94 -22.41
N THR A 232 -18.23 4.54 -22.19
CA THR A 232 -17.83 3.17 -21.87
C THR A 232 -16.99 3.11 -20.60
N LEU A 233 -17.04 1.98 -19.88
CA LEU A 233 -16.24 1.78 -18.67
C LEU A 233 -14.75 1.63 -19.02
N GLU A 234 -14.44 1.11 -20.20
CA GLU A 234 -13.09 0.95 -20.74
C GLU A 234 -12.37 2.31 -20.83
N ALA A 235 -13.01 3.30 -21.44
CA ALA A 235 -12.44 4.63 -21.59
C ALA A 235 -12.26 5.33 -20.24
N LEU A 236 -13.24 5.16 -19.33
CA LEU A 236 -13.15 5.68 -17.97
C LEU A 236 -12.00 5.00 -17.19
N ALA A 237 -11.85 3.67 -17.30
CA ALA A 237 -10.80 2.90 -16.63
C ALA A 237 -9.41 3.35 -17.08
N GLU A 238 -9.20 3.48 -18.38
CA GLU A 238 -7.93 3.94 -18.95
C GLU A 238 -7.59 5.37 -18.50
N HIS A 239 -8.59 6.25 -18.48
CA HIS A 239 -8.41 7.64 -18.07
C HIS A 239 -8.08 7.78 -16.57
N ILE A 240 -8.75 7.02 -15.69
CA ILE A 240 -8.42 6.97 -14.25
C ILE A 240 -6.98 6.53 -14.05
N ILE A 241 -6.57 5.41 -14.68
CA ILE A 241 -5.21 4.89 -14.52
C ILE A 241 -4.20 5.91 -15.01
N THR A 242 -4.42 6.51 -16.19
CA THR A 242 -3.52 7.52 -16.77
C THR A 242 -3.33 8.71 -15.83
N ASN A 243 -4.40 9.22 -15.23
CA ASN A 243 -4.30 10.36 -14.30
C ASN A 243 -3.56 9.96 -13.01
N ILE A 244 -3.82 8.78 -12.45
CA ILE A 244 -3.10 8.28 -11.28
C ILE A 244 -1.60 8.13 -11.58
N ILE A 245 -1.26 7.58 -12.74
CA ILE A 245 0.13 7.39 -13.15
C ILE A 245 0.85 8.73 -13.28
N ARG A 246 0.28 9.67 -14.04
CA ARG A 246 0.92 10.95 -14.35
C ARG A 246 1.00 11.89 -13.15
N HIS A 247 -0.04 11.92 -12.33
CA HIS A 247 -0.20 12.94 -11.29
C HIS A 247 0.01 12.41 -9.86
N SER A 248 0.39 11.14 -9.72
CA SER A 248 0.79 10.57 -8.44
C SER A 248 2.02 9.68 -8.56
N LEU A 249 1.98 8.65 -9.41
CA LEU A 249 3.00 7.59 -9.40
C LEU A 249 4.32 8.04 -10.04
N ILE A 250 4.32 8.66 -11.22
CA ILE A 250 5.54 9.17 -11.85
C ILE A 250 6.26 10.19 -10.94
N PRO A 251 5.60 11.26 -10.43
CA PRO A 251 6.24 12.20 -9.50
C PRO A 251 6.86 11.51 -8.28
N THR A 252 6.15 10.52 -7.72
CA THR A 252 6.63 9.74 -6.57
C THR A 252 7.88 8.92 -6.93
N ILE A 253 7.85 8.20 -8.04
CA ILE A 253 8.96 7.35 -8.49
C ILE A 253 10.17 8.21 -8.80
N MET A 254 9.98 9.36 -9.45
CA MET A 254 11.07 10.29 -9.75
C MET A 254 11.75 10.79 -8.48
N LYS A 255 10.95 11.18 -7.47
CA LYS A 255 11.47 11.59 -6.15
C LYS A 255 12.20 10.47 -5.41
N LEU A 256 11.75 9.22 -5.55
CA LEU A 256 12.39 8.06 -4.91
C LEU A 256 13.64 7.58 -5.66
N SER A 257 13.67 7.75 -6.98
CA SER A 257 14.74 7.25 -7.84
C SER A 257 15.93 8.19 -7.89
N PHE A 258 15.68 9.50 -7.75
CA PHE A 258 16.69 10.54 -7.89
C PHE A 258 16.55 11.56 -6.75
N SER A 259 17.67 11.86 -6.10
CA SER A 259 17.80 13.15 -5.41
C SER A 259 17.78 14.27 -6.45
N LYS A 260 17.56 15.53 -6.01
CA LYS A 260 17.50 16.68 -6.93
C LYS A 260 18.68 16.72 -7.90
N ASP A 261 19.88 16.42 -7.42
CA ASP A 261 21.14 16.57 -8.16
C ASP A 261 21.31 15.56 -9.32
N GLY A 262 20.69 14.37 -9.23
CA GLY A 262 20.78 13.34 -10.29
C GLY A 262 19.69 13.42 -11.36
N LEU A 263 18.64 14.22 -11.14
CA LEU A 263 17.55 14.40 -12.11
C LEU A 263 18.00 15.23 -13.33
N ASP A 264 18.93 16.15 -13.10
CA ASP A 264 19.43 17.09 -14.11
C ASP A 264 20.30 16.40 -15.17
N GLU A 265 20.88 15.23 -14.86
CA GLU A 265 21.70 14.44 -15.78
C GLU A 265 20.88 13.71 -16.87
N LEU A 266 19.58 13.50 -16.63
CA LEU A 266 18.72 12.81 -17.60
C LEU A 266 18.29 13.76 -18.73
N ALA A 267 18.08 13.22 -19.93
CA ALA A 267 17.51 13.98 -21.03
C ALA A 267 16.10 14.51 -20.68
N ASP A 268 15.78 15.75 -21.08
CA ASP A 268 14.46 16.34 -20.84
C ASP A 268 13.34 15.61 -21.60
N ASP A 269 13.63 15.16 -22.82
CA ASP A 269 12.74 14.30 -23.58
C ASP A 269 12.92 12.85 -23.14
N TYR A 270 11.85 12.32 -22.56
CA TYR A 270 11.75 10.95 -22.05
C TYR A 270 12.14 9.88 -23.07
N LYS A 271 12.08 10.17 -24.39
CA LYS A 271 12.47 9.24 -25.44
C LYS A 271 13.97 8.94 -25.47
N TYR A 272 14.80 9.89 -25.03
CA TYR A 272 16.26 9.75 -25.04
C TYR A 272 16.83 9.29 -23.69
N VAL A 273 15.98 9.10 -22.69
CA VAL A 273 16.41 8.60 -21.38
C VAL A 273 16.67 7.08 -21.48
N PRO A 274 17.84 6.57 -21.03
CA PRO A 274 18.16 5.14 -21.05
C PRO A 274 17.45 4.41 -19.91
N TRP A 275 16.11 4.38 -19.94
CA TRP A 275 15.29 3.93 -18.81
C TRP A 275 15.67 2.57 -18.24
N LYS A 276 16.01 1.59 -19.08
CA LYS A 276 16.38 0.23 -18.68
C LYS A 276 17.58 0.19 -17.71
N GLU A 277 18.44 1.20 -17.76
CA GLU A 277 19.62 1.35 -16.90
C GLU A 277 19.30 2.13 -15.61
N THR A 278 18.20 2.88 -15.59
CA THR A 278 17.78 3.69 -14.45
C THR A 278 17.12 2.86 -13.35
N ARG A 279 17.13 3.39 -12.11
CA ARG A 279 16.35 2.83 -11.00
C ARG A 279 14.84 2.89 -11.24
N VAL A 280 14.36 3.89 -11.98
CA VAL A 280 12.94 4.10 -12.31
C VAL A 280 12.32 2.84 -12.89
N PHE A 281 12.99 2.20 -13.84
CA PHE A 281 12.47 1.01 -14.53
C PHE A 281 12.20 -0.17 -13.59
N LYS A 282 12.99 -0.30 -12.51
CA LYS A 282 12.81 -1.34 -11.48
C LYS A 282 11.71 -1.00 -10.48
N LEU A 283 11.43 0.29 -10.30
CA LEU A 283 10.51 0.84 -9.31
C LEU A 283 9.09 1.03 -9.84
N CYS A 284 8.90 1.00 -11.17
CA CYS A 284 7.59 1.17 -11.80
C CYS A 284 6.59 0.09 -11.37
N PRO A 285 5.45 0.48 -10.76
CA PRO A 285 4.38 -0.43 -10.42
C PRO A 285 3.52 -0.82 -11.63
N ILE A 286 2.69 -1.83 -11.42
CA ILE A 286 1.61 -2.21 -12.34
C ILE A 286 0.31 -1.76 -11.69
N VAL A 287 -0.46 -0.94 -12.39
CA VAL A 287 -1.75 -0.45 -11.90
C VAL A 287 -2.86 -1.30 -12.51
N LYS A 288 -3.72 -1.87 -11.68
CA LYS A 288 -4.92 -2.59 -12.11
C LYS A 288 -6.14 -1.82 -11.65
N ILE A 289 -7.17 -1.78 -12.48
CA ILE A 289 -8.46 -1.20 -12.12
C ILE A 289 -9.55 -2.18 -12.49
N LYS A 290 -10.54 -2.29 -11.62
CA LYS A 290 -11.81 -2.94 -11.89
C LYS A 290 -12.91 -1.91 -11.71
N LEU A 291 -13.71 -1.70 -12.74
CA LEU A 291 -14.89 -0.85 -12.68
C LEU A 291 -16.15 -1.68 -12.84
N GLU A 292 -17.14 -1.41 -12.02
CA GLU A 292 -18.43 -2.08 -12.05
C GLU A 292 -19.56 -1.04 -12.05
N LYS A 293 -20.66 -1.38 -12.71
CA LYS A 293 -21.84 -0.52 -12.78
C LYS A 293 -23.04 -1.25 -12.16
N PRO A 294 -23.15 -1.26 -10.82
CA PRO A 294 -24.20 -1.99 -10.13
C PRO A 294 -25.59 -1.42 -10.42
N GLY A 295 -26.60 -2.28 -10.37
CA GLY A 295 -28.01 -1.88 -10.41
C GLY A 295 -28.59 -1.62 -11.81
N ILE A 296 -27.86 -1.87 -12.90
CA ILE A 296 -28.47 -1.89 -14.25
C ILE A 296 -29.31 -3.15 -14.44
N TYR A 297 -28.73 -4.31 -14.12
CA TYR A 297 -29.39 -5.60 -14.21
C TYR A 297 -29.66 -6.13 -12.81
N ILE A 298 -30.75 -6.87 -12.67
CA ILE A 298 -31.18 -7.43 -11.38
C ILE A 298 -30.39 -8.69 -11.01
N ASP A 299 -29.91 -9.41 -12.03
CA ASP A 299 -29.29 -10.72 -11.95
C ASP A 299 -27.76 -10.66 -12.14
N THR A 300 -27.22 -9.50 -12.55
CA THR A 300 -25.78 -9.35 -12.80
C THR A 300 -25.29 -7.91 -12.64
N THR A 301 -23.99 -7.78 -12.41
CA THR A 301 -23.28 -6.49 -12.38
C THR A 301 -22.25 -6.48 -13.51
N PRO A 302 -22.44 -5.66 -14.55
CA PRO A 302 -21.46 -5.54 -15.63
C PRO A 302 -20.24 -4.77 -15.12
N GLY A 303 -19.07 -5.10 -15.65
CA GLY A 303 -17.82 -4.44 -15.30
C GLY A 303 -16.69 -4.74 -16.27
N VAL A 304 -15.59 -4.01 -16.10
CA VAL A 304 -14.34 -4.17 -16.85
C VAL A 304 -13.18 -4.26 -15.87
N GLU A 305 -12.16 -5.03 -16.25
CA GLU A 305 -10.88 -5.06 -15.56
C GLU A 305 -9.76 -4.76 -16.55
N MET A 306 -8.83 -3.88 -16.16
CA MET A 306 -7.69 -3.48 -16.97
C MET A 306 -6.43 -3.46 -16.10
N SER A 307 -5.29 -3.80 -16.67
CA SER A 307 -3.97 -3.67 -16.06
C SER A 307 -3.05 -2.87 -16.96
N MET A 308 -2.35 -1.89 -16.40
CA MET A 308 -1.39 -1.04 -17.08
C MET A 308 -0.01 -1.15 -16.41
N ASP A 309 0.99 -1.54 -17.19
CA ASP A 309 2.38 -1.48 -16.79
C ASP A 309 2.97 -0.13 -17.23
N MET A 310 3.34 0.70 -16.25
CA MET A 310 3.83 2.05 -16.54
C MET A 310 5.32 2.11 -16.88
N ARG A 311 6.02 0.97 -16.93
CA ARG A 311 7.45 0.98 -17.24
C ARG A 311 7.71 1.77 -18.53
N PRO A 312 8.64 2.74 -18.51
CA PRO A 312 8.96 3.53 -19.69
C PRO A 312 9.74 2.67 -20.70
N SER A 313 8.98 1.96 -21.54
CA SER A 313 9.48 1.14 -22.64
C SER A 313 8.90 1.68 -23.93
N CYS A 314 9.74 1.87 -24.95
CA CYS A 314 9.32 2.32 -26.28
C CYS A 314 8.26 1.42 -26.93
N ASP A 315 8.21 0.15 -26.53
CA ASP A 315 7.27 -0.84 -27.04
C ASP A 315 5.92 -0.83 -26.27
N SER A 316 5.85 -0.07 -25.17
CA SER A 316 4.61 0.10 -24.39
C SER A 316 3.69 1.12 -25.04
N ALA A 317 2.39 0.78 -25.13
CA ALA A 317 1.34 1.72 -25.54
C ALA A 317 1.26 2.97 -24.66
N TYR A 318 1.85 2.91 -23.46
CA TYR A 318 1.78 3.94 -22.42
C TYR A 318 3.10 4.68 -22.23
N PHE A 319 4.05 4.56 -23.17
CA PHE A 319 5.34 5.24 -23.09
C PHE A 319 5.19 6.77 -23.02
N ASN A 320 4.19 7.31 -23.73
CA ASN A 320 3.84 8.73 -23.74
C ASN A 320 3.41 9.28 -22.38
N LEU A 321 3.05 8.43 -21.40
CA LEU A 321 2.74 8.87 -20.04
C LEU A 321 3.95 9.52 -19.35
N TRP A 322 5.16 9.28 -19.84
CA TRP A 322 6.39 9.90 -19.35
C TRP A 322 6.70 11.24 -20.01
N ASP A 323 5.86 11.73 -20.92
CA ASP A 323 6.04 13.06 -21.49
C ASP A 323 6.00 14.14 -20.41
N GLY A 324 7.06 14.96 -20.40
CA GLY A 324 7.29 16.00 -19.40
C GLY A 324 7.55 15.48 -17.98
N TYR A 325 8.03 14.25 -17.79
CA TYR A 325 8.17 13.60 -16.47
C TYR A 325 8.87 14.44 -15.40
N LYS A 326 9.86 15.29 -15.76
CA LYS A 326 10.55 16.19 -14.82
C LYS A 326 9.64 17.30 -14.26
N ARG A 327 8.60 17.69 -15.01
CA ARG A 327 7.66 18.77 -14.67
C ARG A 327 6.41 18.26 -13.98
N LEU A 328 6.14 16.94 -14.03
CA LEU A 328 4.96 16.37 -13.38
C LEU A 328 5.02 16.58 -11.87
N ARG A 329 3.90 17.05 -11.31
CA ARG A 329 3.73 17.30 -9.87
C ARG A 329 2.74 16.31 -9.28
N LEU A 330 2.93 16.03 -7.99
CA LEU A 330 1.95 15.31 -7.19
C LEU A 330 0.71 16.18 -7.02
N CYS A 331 -0.48 15.61 -7.26
CA CYS A 331 -1.74 16.30 -6.99
C CYS A 331 -1.77 16.81 -5.54
N PRO A 332 -2.07 18.11 -5.30
CA PRO A 332 -2.10 18.66 -3.96
C PRO A 332 -3.21 18.02 -3.13
N ARG A 333 -3.03 18.06 -1.81
CA ARG A 333 -3.97 17.55 -0.82
C ARG A 333 -4.34 18.65 0.18
N PRO A 334 -5.64 18.99 0.34
CA PRO A 334 -6.74 18.64 -0.56
C PRO A 334 -6.62 19.40 -1.90
N LEU A 335 -6.95 18.76 -3.02
CA LEU A 335 -7.16 19.48 -4.29
C LEU A 335 -8.46 20.31 -4.22
N ILE A 336 -8.31 21.63 -4.41
CA ILE A 336 -9.38 22.62 -4.48
C ILE A 336 -9.73 22.83 -5.96
N GLY A 337 -11.03 22.80 -6.30
CA GLY A 337 -11.49 22.93 -7.68
C GLY A 337 -11.63 21.60 -8.42
N THR A 338 -11.50 21.63 -9.74
CA THR A 338 -11.58 20.44 -10.59
C THR A 338 -10.19 19.86 -10.87
N LEU A 339 -10.11 18.55 -11.10
CA LEU A 339 -8.87 17.92 -11.52
C LEU A 339 -8.45 18.43 -12.90
N ALA A 340 -9.41 18.63 -13.81
CA ALA A 340 -9.15 19.17 -15.15
C ALA A 340 -8.48 20.56 -15.10
N ASP A 341 -8.98 21.48 -14.27
CA ASP A 341 -8.42 22.83 -14.14
C ASP A 341 -7.00 22.79 -13.59
N TRP A 342 -6.73 21.93 -12.60
CA TRP A 342 -5.39 21.78 -12.04
C TRP A 342 -4.42 21.19 -13.06
N ILE A 343 -4.80 20.15 -13.80
CA ILE A 343 -3.97 19.58 -14.88
C ILE A 343 -3.67 20.64 -15.95
N ALA A 344 -4.64 21.49 -16.30
CA ALA A 344 -4.46 22.56 -17.27
C ALA A 344 -3.46 23.64 -16.79
N GLN A 345 -3.43 23.93 -15.48
CA GLN A 345 -2.48 24.88 -14.87
C GLN A 345 -1.05 24.33 -14.83
N GLU A 346 -0.88 23.02 -14.59
CA GLU A 346 0.44 22.36 -14.56
C GLU A 346 1.04 22.18 -15.98
N HIS A 347 0.20 22.22 -17.02
CA HIS A 347 0.60 22.12 -18.42
C HIS A 347 0.16 23.34 -19.25
N PRO A 348 0.69 24.55 -18.97
CA PRO A 348 0.38 25.71 -19.79
C PRO A 348 0.87 25.44 -21.21
N LYS A 349 -0.03 25.56 -22.20
CA LYS A 349 0.25 25.30 -23.62
C LYS A 349 1.56 25.98 -24.02
N LEU A 350 2.57 25.19 -24.37
CA LEU A 350 3.78 25.69 -25.01
C LEU A 350 3.37 26.26 -26.37
N ASN A 351 3.41 27.58 -26.49
CA ASN A 351 3.28 28.26 -27.78
C ASN A 351 4.48 27.87 -28.65
N GLY A 352 4.23 27.03 -29.66
CA GLY A 352 5.20 26.67 -30.69
C GLY A 352 5.98 25.39 -30.39
N GLY A 353 5.51 24.26 -30.93
CA GLY A 353 6.26 23.00 -30.94
C GLY A 353 5.41 21.79 -30.54
N THR A 354 4.72 21.22 -31.51
CA THR A 354 4.25 19.81 -31.57
C THR A 354 3.69 19.18 -30.28
N LEU A 355 2.66 19.78 -29.69
CA LEU A 355 1.77 19.13 -28.72
C LEU A 355 0.47 18.67 -29.43
N SER A 356 0.59 17.68 -30.31
CA SER A 356 -0.59 17.10 -31.00
C SER A 356 -1.28 16.01 -30.16
N SER A 357 -0.52 15.22 -29.37
CA SER A 357 -1.04 13.98 -28.77
C SER A 357 -1.96 14.18 -27.56
N LEU A 358 -1.65 15.07 -26.62
CA LEU A 358 -2.43 15.25 -25.38
C LEU A 358 -3.79 15.92 -25.61
N VAL A 359 -3.84 16.92 -26.49
CA VAL A 359 -5.09 17.56 -26.91
C VAL A 359 -5.90 16.63 -27.80
N GLU A 360 -5.28 15.80 -28.66
CA GLU A 360 -6.01 14.78 -29.41
C GLU A 360 -6.55 13.65 -28.53
N ILE A 361 -5.85 13.23 -27.48
CA ILE A 361 -6.35 12.19 -26.56
C ILE A 361 -7.56 12.71 -25.79
N ASN A 362 -7.47 13.89 -25.16
CA ASN A 362 -8.62 14.47 -24.45
C ASN A 362 -9.76 14.85 -25.41
N ARG A 363 -9.47 15.32 -26.64
CA ARG A 363 -10.51 15.67 -27.63
C ARG A 363 -11.10 14.46 -28.39
N LYS A 364 -10.41 13.31 -28.43
CA LYS A 364 -10.98 12.04 -28.92
C LYS A 364 -11.82 11.34 -27.84
N LEU A 365 -11.52 11.59 -26.57
CA LEU A 365 -12.23 11.01 -25.43
C LEU A 365 -13.43 11.87 -24.96
N ASP A 366 -13.31 13.20 -25.04
CA ASP A 366 -14.43 14.14 -24.89
C ASP A 366 -15.16 14.24 -26.22
N GLY A 367 -16.19 13.40 -26.37
CA GLY A 367 -17.06 13.32 -27.53
C GLY A 367 -17.40 14.68 -28.14
N SER A 368 -17.15 14.74 -29.44
CA SER A 368 -17.39 15.88 -30.32
C SER A 368 -18.85 16.36 -30.27
N ASN A 369 -19.03 17.67 -30.37
CA ASN A 369 -20.32 18.38 -30.54
C ASN A 369 -21.33 17.60 -31.42
N PRO A 370 -22.62 17.52 -31.04
CA PRO A 370 -23.65 16.93 -31.88
C PRO A 370 -24.10 17.98 -32.89
N ASN A 371 -23.51 17.97 -34.10
CA ASN A 371 -24.21 18.53 -35.26
C ASN A 371 -23.75 17.86 -36.56
N LEU A 372 -24.76 17.41 -37.31
CA LEU A 372 -24.77 16.95 -38.70
C LEU A 372 -24.24 15.53 -38.99
N ALA A 373 -25.16 14.56 -38.97
CA ALA A 373 -25.27 13.61 -40.08
C ALA A 373 -26.73 13.15 -40.24
N ARG A 374 -27.25 13.34 -41.46
CA ARG A 374 -28.59 13.00 -41.94
C ARG A 374 -28.91 11.51 -41.78
N ALA A 375 -30.18 11.24 -41.50
CA ALA A 375 -30.80 9.96 -41.77
C ALA A 375 -30.76 9.62 -43.27
N PRO A 376 -30.50 8.37 -43.66
CA PRO A 376 -31.08 7.79 -44.85
C PRO A 376 -32.42 7.17 -44.47
N GLN A 377 -33.49 7.72 -45.05
CA GLN A 377 -34.72 6.98 -45.26
C GLN A 377 -34.39 5.78 -46.16
N ASP A 378 -34.78 4.58 -45.76
CA ASP A 378 -35.39 3.63 -46.69
C ASP A 378 -36.16 2.57 -45.91
N THR A 379 -37.48 2.73 -46.00
CA THR A 379 -38.51 1.80 -45.58
C THR A 379 -38.58 0.66 -46.59
N LYS A 380 -38.50 -0.60 -46.15
CA LYS A 380 -39.22 -1.71 -46.80
C LYS A 380 -39.73 -2.70 -45.75
N GLU A 381 -41.04 -2.62 -45.50
CA GLU A 381 -41.87 -3.69 -44.93
C GLU A 381 -41.80 -4.95 -45.81
N ILE A 382 -41.77 -6.15 -45.20
CA ILE A 382 -42.52 -7.34 -45.67
C ILE A 382 -42.90 -8.21 -44.45
N THR A 383 -44.18 -8.11 -44.05
CA THR A 383 -45.22 -9.16 -43.89
C THR A 383 -44.97 -10.48 -43.13
N VAL A 384 -46.06 -10.95 -42.51
CA VAL A 384 -46.25 -11.93 -41.43
C VAL A 384 -46.71 -13.34 -41.95
N GLN A 385 -46.21 -14.42 -41.30
CA GLN A 385 -46.75 -15.80 -41.05
C GLN A 385 -46.86 -16.88 -42.16
N PRO A 386 -47.09 -18.20 -41.86
CA PRO A 386 -47.02 -19.00 -40.60
C PRO A 386 -46.40 -20.44 -40.71
N GLY A 387 -46.12 -21.10 -39.56
CA GLY A 387 -46.37 -22.54 -39.29
C GLY A 387 -45.26 -23.59 -39.53
N GLU A 388 -44.82 -24.29 -38.48
CA GLU A 388 -45.00 -25.75 -38.31
C GLU A 388 -44.60 -26.24 -36.89
N HIS A 389 -45.26 -27.33 -36.49
CA HIS A 389 -45.55 -27.82 -35.15
C HIS A 389 -44.58 -28.92 -34.68
N LEU A 390 -44.43 -29.11 -33.35
CA LEU A 390 -44.29 -30.39 -32.61
C LEU A 390 -44.03 -30.04 -31.13
N GLU A 391 -45.09 -29.82 -30.35
CA GLU A 391 -45.73 -30.77 -29.41
C GLU A 391 -44.98 -31.00 -28.08
N ASN A 392 -45.66 -30.51 -27.03
CA ASN A 392 -45.46 -30.75 -25.59
C ASN A 392 -45.91 -32.17 -25.19
N PRO A 393 -45.66 -32.56 -23.92
CA PRO A 393 -46.77 -32.70 -22.96
C PRO A 393 -46.52 -31.78 -21.75
N GLN A 394 -47.36 -30.78 -21.45
CA GLN A 394 -48.61 -30.85 -20.66
C GLN A 394 -48.46 -31.64 -19.36
N ASP A 395 -48.95 -31.22 -18.20
CA ASP A 395 -49.53 -29.99 -17.66
C ASP A 395 -49.71 -30.32 -16.16
N GLY A 396 -49.73 -29.33 -15.27
CA GLY A 396 -49.96 -29.63 -13.85
C GLY A 396 -49.99 -28.45 -12.89
N GLU A 397 -50.79 -27.44 -13.23
CA GLU A 397 -51.53 -26.52 -12.36
C GLU A 397 -50.85 -25.67 -11.28
N SER A 398 -51.34 -24.43 -11.26
CA SER A 398 -51.01 -23.30 -10.42
C SER A 398 -51.75 -23.33 -9.09
N SER A 399 -51.17 -22.75 -8.05
CA SER A 399 -51.91 -21.84 -7.17
C SER A 399 -50.98 -20.98 -6.31
N ARG A 400 -51.11 -19.66 -6.49
CA ARG A 400 -50.79 -18.65 -5.48
C ARG A 400 -51.68 -18.86 -4.24
N LEU A 401 -51.15 -18.66 -3.04
CA LEU A 401 -51.76 -17.86 -1.95
C LEU A 401 -50.84 -17.81 -0.72
N ASP A 402 -50.78 -16.62 -0.13
CA ASP A 402 -50.28 -16.31 1.21
C ASP A 402 -50.92 -17.21 2.29
N LEU A 403 -50.17 -17.51 3.36
CA LEU A 403 -50.62 -17.20 4.72
C LEU A 403 -49.51 -17.35 5.78
N ASN A 404 -49.35 -16.30 6.57
CA ASN A 404 -48.83 -16.33 7.92
C ASN A 404 -49.69 -17.25 8.82
N GLN A 405 -49.05 -18.06 9.68
CA GLN A 405 -49.45 -18.35 11.08
C GLN A 405 -48.38 -19.24 11.74
N LYS A 406 -47.69 -18.71 12.75
CA LYS A 406 -47.90 -18.95 14.19
C LYS A 406 -47.58 -20.36 14.68
N LEU A 407 -46.48 -20.45 15.44
CA LEU A 407 -46.44 -21.25 16.67
C LEU A 407 -46.00 -20.32 17.81
N ASP A 408 -46.98 -19.88 18.59
CA ASP A 408 -46.85 -19.64 20.04
C ASP A 408 -46.36 -20.96 20.68
N GLY A 409 -45.58 -21.05 21.75
CA GLY A 409 -45.19 -20.10 22.77
C GLY A 409 -45.03 -20.90 24.07
N SER A 410 -44.00 -20.63 24.87
CA SER A 410 -44.10 -20.75 26.33
C SER A 410 -43.11 -19.79 26.97
N ARG A 411 -43.71 -18.70 27.43
CA ARG A 411 -43.17 -17.56 28.18
C ARG A 411 -43.14 -17.90 29.68
N THR A 412 -42.52 -17.00 30.43
CA THR A 412 -42.61 -16.66 31.87
C THR A 412 -41.33 -17.01 32.66
N ASP A 413 -40.74 -16.12 33.47
CA ASP A 413 -41.11 -14.73 33.76
C ASP A 413 -39.95 -13.95 34.39
N THR A 414 -40.11 -12.65 34.25
CA THR A 414 -39.54 -11.47 34.93
C THR A 414 -38.99 -11.61 36.36
N SER A 415 -37.95 -10.82 36.67
CA SER A 415 -38.02 -9.83 37.76
C SER A 415 -36.95 -8.73 37.64
N LYS A 416 -37.41 -7.47 37.66
CA LYS A 416 -36.64 -6.26 37.99
C LYS A 416 -36.37 -6.23 39.51
N TYR A 417 -35.30 -5.58 39.98
CA TYR A 417 -35.33 -4.60 41.09
C TYR A 417 -33.99 -3.86 41.23
N ASN A 418 -34.10 -2.61 41.70
CA ASN A 418 -33.09 -1.56 41.86
C ASN A 418 -32.24 -1.66 43.15
N ASP A 419 -31.05 -1.04 43.07
CA ASP A 419 -30.27 -0.22 44.01
C ASP A 419 -30.29 -0.36 45.55
N THR A 420 -29.05 -0.15 46.07
CA THR A 420 -28.60 0.38 47.38
C THR A 420 -28.59 -0.52 48.63
N ALA A 421 -27.39 -0.90 49.11
CA ALA A 421 -26.67 -0.21 50.22
C ALA A 421 -25.56 -1.09 50.86
N GLU A 422 -24.41 -0.44 51.11
CA GLU A 422 -23.46 -0.56 52.23
C GLU A 422 -22.76 -1.90 52.60
N GLY A 423 -21.42 -1.82 52.66
CA GLY A 423 -20.53 -2.88 53.14
C GLY A 423 -19.05 -2.47 53.15
N THR A 424 -18.71 -1.67 54.16
CA THR A 424 -17.45 -1.02 54.54
C THR A 424 -16.18 -1.91 54.56
N VAL A 425 -15.06 -1.44 53.98
CA VAL A 425 -13.69 -1.71 54.47
C VAL A 425 -12.83 -0.45 54.34
N ALA A 426 -12.23 -0.05 55.46
CA ALA A 426 -11.45 1.17 55.68
C ALA A 426 -10.00 1.10 55.11
N PRO A 427 -9.31 2.25 54.96
CA PRO A 427 -8.05 2.38 54.22
C PRO A 427 -6.80 2.39 55.14
N PRO A 428 -5.59 2.12 54.62
CA PRO A 428 -4.35 2.66 55.17
C PRO A 428 -3.83 3.78 54.24
N LYS A 429 -3.84 5.04 54.69
CA LYS A 429 -2.82 5.73 55.49
C LYS A 429 -1.53 6.08 54.72
N GLU A 430 -1.45 7.38 54.46
CA GLU A 430 -0.29 8.28 54.52
C GLU A 430 0.87 8.13 53.53
N ILE A 431 1.01 9.23 52.80
CA ILE A 431 2.10 9.68 51.94
C ILE A 431 3.40 9.80 52.77
N PRO A 432 4.54 9.29 52.28
CA PRO A 432 5.83 9.84 52.63
C PRO A 432 6.27 10.84 51.57
N GLU A 433 6.32 12.11 51.97
CA GLU A 433 7.10 13.14 51.29
C GLU A 433 8.56 12.70 51.19
N SER A 434 9.02 12.44 49.96
CA SER A 434 10.38 12.80 49.54
C SER A 434 10.45 12.79 48.02
N LEU A 435 9.94 13.86 47.42
CA LEU A 435 10.31 14.28 46.08
C LEU A 435 11.79 14.68 46.12
N LYS A 436 12.70 13.72 45.90
CA LYS A 436 14.06 14.01 45.47
C LYS A 436 14.07 13.94 43.95
N PHE A 437 14.07 15.12 43.33
CA PHE A 437 14.41 15.29 41.92
C PHE A 437 15.76 14.59 41.64
N GLY A 438 15.71 13.53 40.83
CA GLY A 438 16.88 12.90 40.24
C GLY A 438 16.98 13.30 38.77
N GLU A 439 18.05 14.00 38.42
CA GLU A 439 18.45 14.37 37.07
C GLU A 439 18.88 13.15 36.21
N PRO A 440 19.01 13.26 34.86
CA PRO A 440 18.02 12.65 33.97
C PRO A 440 18.54 11.39 33.25
N SER A 441 17.68 10.38 33.12
CA SER A 441 17.94 9.14 32.35
C SER A 441 18.29 9.38 30.88
N LEU A 442 17.82 10.49 30.29
CA LEU A 442 18.07 10.89 28.90
C LEU A 442 19.55 11.21 28.62
N PHE A 443 20.26 11.85 29.55
CA PHE A 443 21.68 12.21 29.35
C PHE A 443 22.58 10.97 29.34
N ARG A 444 22.29 9.98 30.18
CA ARG A 444 23.02 8.70 30.19
C ARG A 444 22.81 7.92 28.91
N ASP A 445 21.60 7.93 28.37
CA ASP A 445 21.28 7.26 27.12
C ASP A 445 21.93 7.94 25.90
N PHE A 446 21.97 9.27 25.88
CA PHE A 446 22.67 10.03 24.83
C PHE A 446 24.20 9.84 24.90
N ASP A 447 24.81 9.94 26.08
CA ASP A 447 26.26 9.71 26.26
C ASP A 447 26.65 8.27 25.85
N ARG A 448 25.81 7.28 26.15
CA ARG A 448 26.00 5.88 25.70
C ARG A 448 25.97 5.76 24.17
N LYS A 449 25.02 6.42 23.49
CA LYS A 449 24.95 6.42 22.03
C LYS A 449 26.15 7.12 21.40
N LEU A 450 26.62 8.22 21.99
CA LEU A 450 27.77 8.98 21.51
C LEU A 450 29.09 8.19 21.64
N LYS A 451 29.30 7.50 22.77
CA LYS A 451 30.42 6.56 22.97
C LYS A 451 30.39 5.40 21.97
N THR A 452 29.20 4.89 21.65
CA THR A 452 29.03 3.82 20.65
C THR A 452 29.43 4.31 19.25
N LEU A 453 29.04 5.54 18.90
CA LEU A 453 29.40 6.17 17.62
C LEU A 453 30.92 6.39 17.51
N GLN A 454 31.57 6.90 18.57
CA GLN A 454 33.04 7.03 18.62
C GLN A 454 33.75 5.68 18.43
N GLY A 455 33.24 4.62 19.05
CA GLY A 455 33.75 3.26 18.88
C GLY A 455 33.65 2.75 17.43
N ASN A 456 32.55 3.05 16.75
CA ASN A 456 32.35 2.70 15.35
C ASN A 456 33.29 3.47 14.43
N ILE A 457 33.45 4.79 14.63
CA ILE A 457 34.39 5.64 13.88
C ILE A 457 35.83 5.13 14.03
N THR A 458 36.24 4.78 15.26
CA THR A 458 37.57 4.22 15.54
C THR A 458 37.79 2.89 14.82
N ARG A 459 36.78 2.02 14.78
CA ARG A 459 36.84 0.73 14.07
C ARG A 459 36.94 0.92 12.54
N LEU A 460 36.18 1.86 11.99
CA LEU A 460 36.24 2.23 10.57
C LEU A 460 37.62 2.80 10.21
N ARG A 461 38.16 3.72 11.01
CA ARG A 461 39.49 4.29 10.80
C ARG A 461 40.60 3.23 10.82
N LYS A 462 40.51 2.29 11.76
CA LYS A 462 41.44 1.15 11.85
C LYS A 462 41.35 0.28 10.59
N THR A 463 40.13 0.00 10.11
CA THR A 463 39.90 -0.79 8.90
C THR A 463 40.49 -0.09 7.67
N THR A 464 40.29 1.22 7.52
CA THR A 464 40.90 2.03 6.44
C THR A 464 42.43 2.00 6.51
N GLY A 465 43.02 2.09 7.71
CA GLY A 465 44.46 1.98 7.91
C GLY A 465 45.03 0.59 7.58
N GLU A 466 44.32 -0.47 7.96
CA GLU A 466 44.69 -1.86 7.63
C GLU A 466 44.60 -2.16 6.13
N ILE A 467 43.70 -1.48 5.40
CA ILE A 467 43.61 -1.56 3.93
C ILE A 467 44.80 -0.87 3.28
N MET A 468 45.20 0.31 3.77
CA MET A 468 46.39 1.03 3.27
C MET A 468 47.72 0.33 3.61
N ALA A 469 47.78 -0.42 4.72
CA ALA A 469 49.00 -1.12 5.15
C ALA A 469 49.22 -2.48 4.44
N LYS A 470 48.24 -2.98 3.68
CA LYS A 470 48.37 -4.21 2.90
C LYS A 470 49.02 -3.88 1.54
N PRO A 471 50.09 -4.59 1.12
CA PRO A 471 50.80 -4.33 -0.14
C PRO A 471 50.02 -4.80 -1.40
N ARG A 472 48.69 -4.84 -1.36
CA ARG A 472 47.89 -5.03 -2.57
C ARG A 472 48.00 -3.76 -3.40
N GLU A 473 48.20 -3.90 -4.70
CA GLU A 473 48.30 -2.81 -5.69
C GLU A 473 47.04 -1.95 -5.69
N LEU A 474 46.95 -1.01 -4.74
CA LEU A 474 46.01 0.10 -4.78
C LEU A 474 46.52 1.08 -5.83
N ASN A 475 45.68 1.46 -6.78
CA ASN A 475 46.06 2.51 -7.71
C ASN A 475 46.11 3.88 -7.00
N ASP A 476 46.80 4.86 -7.60
CA ASP A 476 47.01 6.18 -6.98
C ASP A 476 45.70 6.90 -6.60
N ARG A 477 44.63 6.63 -7.36
CA ARG A 477 43.30 7.22 -7.12
C ARG A 477 42.62 6.61 -5.89
N GLU A 478 42.67 5.29 -5.74
CA GLU A 478 42.12 4.58 -4.57
C GLU A 478 42.87 4.94 -3.29
N SER A 479 44.20 5.09 -3.39
CA SER A 479 45.02 5.55 -2.28
C SER A 479 44.66 6.99 -1.86
N SER A 480 44.46 7.90 -2.81
CA SER A 480 44.02 9.27 -2.55
C SER A 480 42.65 9.32 -1.87
N THR A 481 41.67 8.55 -2.35
CA THR A 481 40.33 8.52 -1.78
C THR A 481 40.31 7.92 -0.36
N LEU A 482 41.14 6.90 -0.07
CA LEU A 482 41.24 6.34 1.27
C LEU A 482 41.91 7.30 2.27
N VAL A 483 42.83 8.15 1.81
CA VAL A 483 43.43 9.23 2.61
C VAL A 483 42.38 10.30 2.94
N GLU A 484 41.58 10.73 1.97
CA GLU A 484 40.48 11.68 2.17
C GLU A 484 39.44 11.16 3.17
N ILE A 485 39.00 9.91 3.01
CA ILE A 485 38.08 9.25 3.95
C ILE A 485 38.70 9.17 5.36
N GLY A 486 40.00 8.91 5.45
CA GLY A 486 40.73 8.91 6.72
C GLY A 486 40.70 10.27 7.42
N GLN A 487 40.89 11.36 6.67
CA GLN A 487 40.87 12.73 7.17
C GLN A 487 39.47 13.17 7.59
N GLU A 488 38.44 12.83 6.82
CA GLU A 488 37.04 13.10 7.19
C GLU A 488 36.63 12.35 8.48
N LEU A 489 37.04 11.09 8.62
CA LEU A 489 36.78 10.32 9.84
C LEU A 489 37.49 10.89 11.07
N ASP A 490 38.69 11.44 10.91
CA ASP A 490 39.42 12.11 11.98
C ASP A 490 38.76 13.44 12.37
N SER A 491 38.34 14.26 11.38
CA SER A 491 37.57 15.50 11.60
C SER A 491 36.23 15.23 12.30
N PHE A 492 35.47 14.22 11.83
CA PHE A 492 34.19 13.86 12.42
C PHE A 492 34.34 13.33 13.85
N ARG A 493 35.46 12.65 14.17
CA ARG A 493 35.76 12.23 15.54
C ARG A 493 36.00 13.42 16.47
N GLU A 494 36.68 14.46 15.98
CA GLU A 494 36.92 15.70 16.74
C GLU A 494 35.61 16.43 17.00
N ASP A 495 34.76 16.59 15.98
CA ASP A 495 33.43 17.22 16.13
C ASP A 495 32.58 16.49 17.17
N VAL A 496 32.51 15.16 17.11
CA VAL A 496 31.78 14.34 18.08
C VAL A 496 32.34 14.47 19.49
N GLY A 497 33.66 14.62 19.64
CA GLY A 497 34.32 14.90 20.92
C GLY A 497 33.93 16.27 21.49
N ASP A 498 33.90 17.30 20.65
CA ASP A 498 33.49 18.66 21.03
C ASP A 498 32.01 18.72 21.41
N TYR A 499 31.14 17.99 20.70
CA TYR A 499 29.73 17.84 21.10
C TYR A 499 29.58 17.15 22.45
N GLN A 500 30.38 16.10 22.72
CA GLN A 500 30.35 15.43 24.02
C GLN A 500 30.78 16.37 25.16
N LYS A 501 31.81 17.19 24.92
CA LYS A 501 32.30 18.16 25.88
C LYS A 501 31.25 19.24 26.18
N ARG A 502 30.60 19.79 25.15
CA ARG A 502 29.50 20.75 25.31
C ARG A 502 28.31 20.16 26.08
N ILE A 503 27.98 18.90 25.84
CA ILE A 503 26.91 18.20 26.58
C ILE A 503 27.28 17.99 28.04
N GLN A 504 28.54 17.66 28.35
CA GLN A 504 29.02 17.54 29.72
C GLN A 504 29.06 18.89 30.44
N GLU A 505 29.42 19.97 29.76
CA GLU A 505 29.39 21.34 30.29
C GLU A 505 27.95 21.80 30.60
N MET A 506 26.97 21.44 29.76
CA MET A 506 25.54 21.69 30.00
C MET A 506 24.93 20.84 31.12
N ALA A 507 25.57 19.72 31.51
CA ALA A 507 25.08 18.85 32.59
C ALA A 507 25.66 19.21 33.97
N ILE A 508 26.58 20.20 34.03
CA ILE A 508 27.24 20.68 35.27
C ILE A 508 26.70 22.06 35.69
N GLN A 509 25.97 22.76 34.81
CA GLN A 509 25.21 23.99 35.11
C GLN A 509 23.77 23.64 35.50
#